data_AF-A0A420QB26-F1
#
_entry.id   AF-A0A420QB26-F1
#
_cell.length_a   1.000
_cell.length_b   1.000
_cell.length_c   1.000
_cell.angle_alpha   90.00
_cell.angle_beta   90.00
_cell.angle_gamma   90.00
#
_symmetry.space_group_name_H-M   'P 1'
#
loop_
_entity.id
_entity.type
_entity.pdbx_description
1 polymer ?
#
loop_
_entity_poly.entity_id
_entity_poly.type
_entity_poly.pdbx_seq_one_letter_code
_entity_poly.pdbx_strand_id
1 'polypeptide(L)'
;MSTQSVQCFGKKKTATAVAHCKAGRGLIKVNGRPLSLVQPEILRFKIYAIRQAIAKSLIAYYQKFVDEHSKNLLKQALVQFDRTLLVADNRRCEPKKFGGKGARSRFQKSYR
;
A
#
# COMPACT_ATOMS: atom_id res chain seq x y z
N MET A 1 15.85 27.74 -0.02
CA MET A 1 15.38 26.86 1.08
C MET A 1 14.91 25.55 0.49
N SER A 2 15.34 24.41 1.05
CA SER A 2 14.92 23.09 0.57
C SER A 2 13.45 22.84 0.91
N THR A 3 12.67 22.35 -0.06
CA THR A 3 11.25 22.05 0.15
C THR A 3 11.10 20.81 1.03
N GLN A 4 10.47 20.95 2.20
CA GLN A 4 10.14 19.83 3.09
C GLN A 4 9.25 18.83 2.35
N SER A 5 9.84 17.69 2.02
CA SER A 5 9.16 16.64 1.26
C SER A 5 9.66 15.26 1.64
N VAL A 6 8.75 14.29 1.53
CA VAL A 6 9.01 12.87 1.75
C VAL A 6 8.39 12.07 0.63
N GLN A 7 9.12 11.05 0.17
CA GLN A 7 8.62 10.08 -0.79
C GLN A 7 8.48 8.71 -0.10
N CYS A 8 7.35 8.05 -0.31
CA CYS A 8 7.05 6.75 0.27
C CYS A 8 6.41 5.82 -0.75
N PHE A 9 6.53 4.51 -0.49
CA PHE A 9 6.04 3.46 -1.38
C PHE A 9 5.02 2.56 -0.66
N GLY A 10 3.87 2.35 -1.31
CA GLY A 10 2.89 1.31 -0.98
C GLY A 10 2.95 0.18 -2.00
N LYS A 11 2.81 -1.07 -1.56
CA LYS A 11 2.88 -2.25 -2.43
C LYS A 11 1.82 -3.28 -2.02
N LYS A 12 0.92 -3.64 -2.94
CA LYS A 12 -0.05 -4.73 -2.76
C LYS A 12 -0.08 -5.60 -4.01
N LYS A 13 0.35 -6.86 -3.90
CA LYS A 13 0.58 -7.72 -5.07
C LYS A 13 1.41 -6.96 -6.12
N THR A 14 0.99 -6.94 -7.37
CA THR A 14 1.66 -6.21 -8.45
C THR A 14 1.41 -4.72 -8.45
N ALA A 15 0.44 -4.21 -7.66
CA ALA A 15 0.16 -2.79 -7.59
C ALA A 15 1.20 -2.07 -6.72
N THR A 16 1.88 -1.10 -7.31
CA THR A 16 2.78 -0.16 -6.65
C THR A 16 2.14 1.22 -6.61
N ALA A 17 2.30 1.91 -5.49
CA ALA A 17 1.85 3.29 -5.33
C ALA A 17 3.00 4.11 -4.75
N VAL A 18 3.21 5.30 -5.30
CA VAL A 18 4.21 6.27 -4.82
C VAL A 18 3.46 7.47 -4.27
N ALA A 19 3.75 7.84 -3.03
CA ALA A 19 3.20 9.03 -2.39
C ALA A 19 4.32 10.06 -2.20
N HIS A 20 4.06 11.29 -2.66
CA HIS A 20 4.90 12.45 -2.40
C HIS A 20 4.15 13.36 -1.44
N CYS A 21 4.64 13.47 -0.20
CA CYS A 21 4.11 14.38 0.81
C CYS A 21 4.95 15.65 0.86
N LYS A 22 4.28 16.80 0.89
CA LYS A 22 4.86 18.14 1.05
C LYS A 22 4.02 18.92 2.06
N ALA A 23 4.62 19.91 2.71
CA ALA A 23 3.85 20.89 3.50
C ALA A 23 2.81 21.59 2.61
N GLY A 24 1.57 21.70 3.07
CA GLY A 24 0.49 22.32 2.30
C GLY A 24 -0.87 22.28 2.99
N ARG A 25 -1.92 22.69 2.29
CA ARG A 25 -3.30 22.86 2.81
C ARG A 25 -4.12 21.55 2.87
N GLY A 26 -3.47 20.38 2.88
CA GLY A 26 -4.16 19.08 2.99
C GLY A 26 -4.79 18.51 1.70
N LEU A 27 -4.37 18.98 0.51
CA LEU A 27 -4.90 18.48 -0.76
C LEU A 27 -4.32 17.10 -1.11
N ILE A 28 -5.19 16.07 -1.21
CA ILE A 28 -4.80 14.71 -1.60
C ILE A 28 -5.27 14.42 -3.03
N LYS A 29 -4.33 14.08 -3.91
CA LYS A 29 -4.58 13.72 -5.31
C LYS A 29 -4.06 12.31 -5.61
N VAL A 30 -4.81 11.55 -6.39
CA VAL A 30 -4.41 10.26 -6.96
C VAL A 30 -4.43 10.41 -8.48
N ASN A 31 -3.30 10.18 -9.14
CA ASN A 31 -3.16 10.33 -10.61
C ASN A 31 -3.66 11.70 -11.12
N GLY A 32 -3.37 12.79 -10.39
CA GLY A 32 -3.77 14.15 -10.75
C GLY A 32 -5.21 14.54 -10.42
N ARG A 33 -6.08 13.59 -10.05
CA ARG A 33 -7.48 13.83 -9.64
C ARG A 33 -7.61 13.86 -8.11
N PRO A 34 -8.46 14.72 -7.52
CA PRO A 34 -8.67 14.74 -6.08
C PRO A 34 -9.30 13.43 -5.60
N LEU A 35 -8.88 12.94 -4.44
CA LEU A 35 -9.29 11.62 -3.92
C LEU A 35 -10.82 11.43 -3.88
N SER A 36 -11.57 12.48 -3.56
CA SER A 36 -13.04 12.44 -3.48
C SER A 36 -13.73 12.10 -4.81
N LEU A 37 -13.09 12.40 -5.95
CA LEU A 37 -13.63 12.17 -7.29
C LEU A 37 -13.06 10.92 -7.96
N VAL A 38 -12.26 10.12 -7.24
CA VAL A 38 -11.65 8.91 -7.78
C VAL A 38 -12.65 7.75 -7.68
N GLN A 39 -13.31 7.44 -8.79
CA GLN A 39 -13.98 6.16 -9.02
C GLN A 39 -13.14 5.38 -10.04
N PRO A 40 -12.83 4.08 -9.82
CA PRO A 40 -13.81 3.03 -9.49
C PRO A 40 -13.42 2.04 -8.38
N GLU A 41 -14.42 1.51 -7.68
CA GLU A 41 -14.29 0.48 -6.62
C GLU A 41 -13.68 -0.84 -7.10
N ILE A 42 -13.82 -1.14 -8.40
CA ILE A 42 -13.32 -2.36 -9.05
C ILE A 42 -11.79 -2.48 -8.92
N LEU A 43 -11.08 -1.36 -8.76
CA LEU A 43 -9.62 -1.33 -8.65
C LEU A 43 -9.11 -1.56 -7.21
N ARG A 44 -9.75 -2.48 -6.48
CA ARG A 44 -9.48 -2.79 -5.07
C ARG A 44 -7.99 -3.00 -4.75
N PHE A 45 -7.23 -3.70 -5.60
CA PHE A 45 -5.78 -3.90 -5.37
C PHE A 45 -4.96 -2.61 -5.49
N LYS A 46 -5.31 -1.70 -6.40
CA LYS A 46 -4.63 -0.39 -6.53
C LYS A 46 -4.95 0.50 -5.33
N ILE A 47 -6.20 0.48 -4.86
CA ILE A 47 -6.64 1.25 -3.69
C ILE A 47 -5.85 0.85 -2.44
N TYR A 48 -5.64 -0.46 -2.19
CA TYR A 48 -4.86 -0.91 -1.04
C TYR A 48 -3.42 -0.39 -1.06
N ALA A 49 -2.76 -0.39 -2.23
CA ALA A 49 -1.40 0.15 -2.35
C ALA A 49 -1.37 1.66 -2.08
N ILE A 50 -2.36 2.42 -2.57
CA ILE A 50 -2.50 3.86 -2.34
C ILE A 50 -2.70 4.17 -0.85
N ARG A 51 -3.65 3.48 -0.20
CA ARG A 51 -3.93 3.61 1.24
C ARG A 51 -2.67 3.40 2.08
N GLN A 52 -1.89 2.37 1.73
CA GLN A 52 -0.63 2.06 2.40
C GLN A 52 0.44 3.15 2.17
N ALA A 53 0.52 3.70 0.96
CA ALA A 53 1.47 4.75 0.64
C ALA A 53 1.18 6.04 1.43
N ILE A 54 -0.10 6.42 1.56
CA ILE A 54 -0.56 7.60 2.31
C ILE A 54 -0.26 7.44 3.82
N ALA A 55 -0.56 6.28 4.40
CA ALA A 55 -0.30 6.04 5.82
C ALA A 55 1.20 6.13 6.16
N LYS A 56 2.05 5.52 5.31
CA LYS A 56 3.50 5.58 5.47
C LYS A 56 4.05 7.00 5.28
N SER A 57 3.54 7.74 4.30
CA SER A 57 4.03 9.08 4.00
C SER A 57 3.73 10.06 5.13
N LEU A 58 2.58 9.91 5.82
CA LEU A 58 2.26 10.71 6.99
C LEU A 58 3.23 10.45 8.15
N ILE A 59 3.43 9.18 8.52
CA ILE A 59 4.39 8.81 9.58
C ILE A 59 5.80 9.30 9.25
N ALA A 60 6.24 9.10 8.01
CA ALA A 60 7.58 9.49 7.59
C ALA A 60 7.77 11.02 7.55
N TYR A 61 6.71 11.78 7.29
CA TYR A 61 6.74 13.24 7.38
C TYR A 61 6.90 13.71 8.83
N TYR A 62 6.09 13.17 9.75
CA TYR A 62 6.18 13.54 11.18
C TYR A 62 7.52 13.13 11.80
N GLN A 63 8.01 11.93 11.45
CA GLN A 63 9.33 11.44 11.83
C GLN A 63 10.46 12.41 11.46
N LYS A 64 10.35 13.11 10.31
CA LYS A 64 11.43 13.93 9.77
C LYS A 64 11.31 15.41 10.12
N PHE A 65 10.10 15.93 10.28
CA PHE A 65 9.85 17.37 10.33
C PHE A 65 9.04 17.87 11.54
N VAL A 66 8.48 16.98 12.37
CA VAL A 66 7.62 17.40 13.49
C VAL A 66 8.20 16.90 14.82
N ASP A 67 7.79 15.73 15.30
CA ASP A 67 8.24 15.17 16.58
C ASP A 67 7.98 13.66 16.66
N GLU A 68 8.75 12.97 17.51
CA GLU A 68 8.65 11.51 17.70
C GLU A 68 7.38 11.08 18.42
N HIS A 69 6.88 11.91 19.34
CA HIS A 69 5.71 11.57 20.16
C HIS A 69 4.45 11.50 19.29
N SER A 70 4.16 12.55 18.52
CA SER A 70 3.06 12.62 17.55
C SER A 70 3.14 11.50 16.53
N LYS A 71 4.35 11.19 16.04
CA LYS A 71 4.55 10.06 15.12
C LYS A 71 4.20 8.72 15.78
N ASN A 72 4.53 8.51 17.06
CA ASN A 72 4.20 7.28 17.77
C ASN A 72 2.69 7.16 18.03
N LEU A 73 2.02 8.27 18.37
CA LEU A 73 0.55 8.32 18.48
C LEU A 73 -0.13 7.97 17.15
N LEU A 74 0.30 8.58 16.04
CA LEU A 74 -0.20 8.26 14.70
C LEU A 74 0.02 6.79 14.34
N LYS A 75 1.21 6.26 14.64
CA LYS A 75 1.53 4.85 14.39
C LYS A 75 0.64 3.91 15.19
N GLN A 76 0.41 4.20 16.48
CA GLN A 76 -0.48 3.40 17.33
C GLN A 76 -1.92 3.43 16.81
N ALA A 77 -2.46 4.61 16.51
CA ALA A 77 -3.81 4.76 15.96
C ALA A 77 -4.00 4.00 14.63
N LEU A 78 -3.02 4.09 13.72
CA LEU A 78 -3.08 3.38 12.44
C LEU A 78 -2.98 1.86 12.59
N VAL A 79 -2.14 1.37 13.53
CA VAL A 79 -2.01 -0.06 13.81
C VAL A 79 -3.27 -0.61 14.48
N GLN A 80 -3.86 0.15 15.40
CA GLN A 80 -5.12 -0.19 16.06
C GLN A 80 -6.27 -0.33 15.06
N PHE A 81 -6.33 0.56 14.07
CA PHE A 81 -7.33 0.48 13.00
C PHE A 81 -7.06 -0.70 12.06
N ASP A 82 -5.87 -0.75 11.43
CA ASP A 82 -5.51 -1.81 10.49
C ASP A 82 -3.99 -1.89 10.28
N ARG A 83 -3.37 -2.97 10.77
CA ARG A 83 -1.93 -3.23 10.62
C ARG A 83 -1.45 -3.28 9.16
N THR A 84 -2.32 -3.63 8.21
CA THR A 84 -1.95 -3.71 6.78
C THR A 84 -1.69 -2.35 6.13
N LEU A 85 -2.00 -1.25 6.83
CA LEU A 85 -1.66 0.11 6.41
C LEU A 85 -0.16 0.40 6.47
N LEU A 86 0.56 -0.26 7.38
CA LEU A 86 2.00 -0.04 7.56
C LEU A 86 2.80 -1.19 6.95
N VAL A 87 2.36 -2.43 7.15
CA VAL A 87 3.07 -3.62 6.67
C VAL A 87 2.39 -4.17 5.42
N ALA A 88 3.17 -4.42 4.36
CA ALA A 88 2.65 -5.00 3.13
C ALA A 88 2.35 -6.50 3.31
N ASP A 89 1.27 -6.96 2.70
CA ASP A 89 0.92 -8.38 2.63
C ASP A 89 1.89 -9.11 1.69
N ASN A 90 2.57 -10.13 2.21
CA ASN A 90 3.58 -10.90 1.48
C ASN A 90 2.99 -11.90 0.48
N ARG A 91 1.68 -12.19 0.54
CA ARG A 91 1.04 -13.23 -0.29
C ARG A 91 1.12 -12.90 -1.78
N ARG A 92 1.57 -13.89 -2.56
CA ARG A 92 1.70 -13.87 -4.03
C ARG A 92 1.07 -15.11 -4.64
N CYS A 93 0.69 -15.03 -5.92
CA CYS A 93 0.26 -16.20 -6.66
C CYS A 93 1.45 -17.16 -6.77
N GLU A 94 1.27 -18.39 -6.30
CA GLU A 94 2.28 -19.44 -6.43
C GLU A 94 2.51 -19.75 -7.92
N PRO A 95 3.77 -19.92 -8.36
CA PRO A 95 4.07 -20.32 -9.73
C PRO A 95 3.45 -21.67 -10.09
N LYS A 96 3.03 -21.85 -11.36
CA LYS A 96 2.57 -23.14 -11.88
C LYS A 96 3.73 -24.14 -11.89
N LYS A 97 3.48 -25.36 -11.39
CA LYS A 97 4.43 -26.48 -11.46
C LYS A 97 4.06 -27.40 -12.63
N PHE A 98 5.04 -28.10 -13.20
CA PHE A 98 4.79 -29.07 -14.28
C PHE A 98 3.89 -30.23 -13.79
N GLY A 99 3.25 -30.96 -14.71
CA GLY A 99 2.48 -32.17 -14.35
C GLY A 99 1.10 -31.91 -13.74
N GLY A 100 0.49 -30.77 -14.07
CA GLY A 100 -0.87 -30.45 -13.64
C GLY A 100 -1.38 -29.12 -14.20
N LYS A 101 -2.65 -28.80 -13.89
CA LYS A 101 -3.31 -27.59 -14.39
C LYS A 101 -2.91 -26.32 -13.63
N GLY A 102 -2.52 -26.44 -12.36
CA GLY A 102 -2.24 -25.29 -11.48
C GLY A 102 -0.96 -25.41 -10.65
N ALA A 103 -0.78 -24.51 -9.70
CA ALA A 103 0.37 -24.51 -8.79
C ALA A 103 0.42 -25.77 -7.90
N ARG A 104 -0.74 -26.29 -7.50
CA ARG A 104 -0.88 -27.44 -6.60
C ARG A 104 -1.64 -28.62 -7.20
N SER A 105 -2.54 -28.40 -8.17
CA SER A 105 -3.33 -29.48 -8.79
C SER A 105 -2.48 -30.32 -9.73
N ARG A 106 -2.61 -31.65 -9.66
CA ARG A 106 -1.98 -32.63 -10.55
C ARG A 106 -3.01 -33.23 -11.51
N PHE A 107 -2.55 -33.77 -12.65
CA PHE A 107 -3.45 -34.53 -13.52
C PHE A 107 -3.90 -35.81 -12.81
N GLN A 108 -5.20 -36.10 -12.89
CA GLN A 108 -5.76 -37.34 -12.34
C GLN A 108 -5.17 -38.53 -13.08
N LYS A 109 -4.68 -39.52 -12.33
CA LYS A 109 -4.15 -40.78 -12.89
C LYS A 109 -5.25 -41.83 -12.88
N SER A 110 -5.24 -42.72 -13.87
CA SER A 110 -5.97 -43.99 -13.84
C SER A 110 -4.93 -45.11 -13.95
N TYR A 111 -5.09 -46.13 -13.12
CA TYR A 111 -4.26 -47.34 -13.16
C TYR A 111 -5.16 -48.48 -13.63
N ARG A 112 -4.60 -49.37 -14.44
CA ARG A 112 -5.24 -50.60 -14.91
C ARG A 112 -4.47 -51.79 -14.34
#